data_AF-A0A3N7G5V2-F1
#
_entry.id   AF-A0A3N7G5V2-F1
#
_cell.length_a   1.000
_cell.length_b   1.000
_cell.length_c   1.000
_cell.angle_alpha   90.00
_cell.angle_beta   90.00
_cell.angle_gamma   90.00
#
_symmetry.space_group_name_H-M   'P 1'
#
loop_
_entity.id
_entity.type
_entity.pdbx_description
1 polymer ?
#
loop_
_entity_poly.entity_id
_entity_poly.type
_entity_poly.pdbx_seq_one_letter_code
_entity_poly.pdbx_strand_id
1 'polypeptide(L)'
;MFDCLTRSNFYTKCKTSVKITKTRLEALKKKKNSVIKYLKNDMADLIRTDHAYKAFCRAEGLLAEQNMIIYYNFIEQLCDCISGNLSLMNKQKECPEECKEAVQSLIYAAARFSEFPELRDLRSEFINRYGPPLEALVNKEFVDMLKPKSITEEMKLQLMHDIALEFSIEWNSKSLEQKLFKPPPPQQASFLDYPSYYMPILKREMD
;
A
#
# COMPACT_ATOMS: atom_id res chain seq x y z
N MET A 1 -44.87 -1.84 -25.11
CA MET A 1 -43.51 -2.22 -25.53
C MET A 1 -42.79 -0.98 -26.05
N PHE A 2 -42.28 -0.13 -25.14
CA PHE A 2 -41.33 0.98 -25.41
C PHE A 2 -40.78 1.46 -24.05
N ASP A 3 -39.85 0.71 -23.46
CA ASP A 3 -39.06 1.15 -22.27
C ASP A 3 -37.61 1.48 -22.69
N CYS A 4 -37.50 2.26 -23.76
CA CYS A 4 -36.28 2.90 -24.25
C CYS A 4 -36.58 4.41 -24.05
N LEU A 5 -35.89 5.24 -23.26
CA LEU A 5 -34.48 5.61 -23.48
C LEU A 5 -33.94 6.66 -22.48
N THR A 6 -34.42 6.74 -21.24
CA THR A 6 -33.78 7.64 -20.25
C THR A 6 -33.16 6.81 -19.13
N ARG A 7 -31.88 6.47 -19.27
CA ARG A 7 -31.07 5.98 -18.15
C ARG A 7 -31.17 6.98 -17.01
N SER A 8 -31.36 6.49 -15.78
CA SER A 8 -31.47 7.39 -14.63
C SER A 8 -30.19 8.22 -14.46
N ASN A 9 -30.32 9.37 -13.77
CA ASN A 9 -29.18 10.21 -13.43
C ASN A 9 -28.08 9.40 -12.70
N PHE A 10 -28.48 8.53 -11.77
CA PHE A 10 -27.56 7.64 -11.05
C PHE A 10 -26.79 6.71 -12.00
N TYR A 11 -27.49 6.03 -12.92
CA TYR A 11 -26.84 5.12 -13.86
C TYR A 11 -25.78 5.85 -14.68
N THR A 12 -26.12 7.01 -15.23
CA THR A 12 -25.24 7.77 -16.11
C THR A 12 -24.01 8.27 -15.35
N LYS A 13 -24.21 8.85 -14.16
CA LYS A 13 -23.12 9.34 -13.32
C LYS A 13 -22.21 8.21 -12.84
N CYS A 14 -22.78 7.15 -12.26
CA CYS A 14 -22.00 6.01 -11.77
C CYS A 14 -21.20 5.36 -12.90
N LYS A 15 -21.82 5.14 -14.07
CA LYS A 15 -21.12 4.60 -15.25
C LYS A 15 -19.94 5.47 -15.66
N THR A 16 -20.15 6.78 -15.75
CA THR A 16 -19.10 7.73 -16.14
C THR A 16 -17.99 7.76 -15.12
N SER A 17 -18.30 7.90 -13.83
CA SER A 17 -17.29 7.91 -12.77
C SER A 17 -16.49 6.61 -12.72
N VAL A 18 -17.13 5.44 -12.80
CA VAL A 18 -16.41 4.14 -12.86
C VAL A 18 -15.48 4.06 -14.07
N LYS A 19 -15.93 4.51 -15.25
CA LYS A 19 -15.10 4.52 -16.47
C LYS A 19 -13.87 5.41 -16.32
N ILE A 20 -14.05 6.61 -15.76
CA ILE A 20 -12.96 7.55 -15.54
C ILE A 20 -11.99 7.01 -14.48
N THR A 21 -12.50 6.45 -13.38
CA THR A 21 -11.68 5.79 -12.35
C THR A 21 -10.80 4.71 -12.95
N LYS A 22 -11.35 3.80 -13.76
CA LYS A 22 -10.59 2.75 -14.46
C LYS A 22 -9.51 3.32 -15.37
N THR A 23 -9.83 4.35 -16.14
CA THR A 23 -8.86 5.02 -17.02
C THR A 23 -7.68 5.60 -16.22
N ARG A 24 -7.95 6.18 -15.05
CA ARG A 24 -6.89 6.71 -14.18
C ARG A 24 -6.11 5.62 -13.47
N LEU A 25 -6.75 4.54 -13.04
CA LEU A 25 -6.06 3.37 -12.49
C LEU A 25 -5.00 2.87 -13.47
N GLU A 26 -5.35 2.72 -14.74
CA GLU A 26 -4.39 2.31 -15.78
C GLU A 26 -3.20 3.27 -15.90
N ALA A 27 -3.46 4.58 -15.91
CA ALA A 27 -2.40 5.58 -15.96
C ALA A 27 -1.49 5.53 -14.72
N LEU A 28 -2.06 5.40 -13.53
CA LEU A 28 -1.33 5.30 -12.27
C LEU A 28 -0.50 4.02 -12.22
N LYS A 29 -1.08 2.86 -12.55
CA LYS A 29 -0.36 1.59 -12.61
C LYS A 29 0.80 1.65 -13.60
N LYS A 30 0.61 2.24 -14.78
CA LYS A 30 1.70 2.41 -15.76
C LYS A 30 2.85 3.27 -15.19
N LYS A 31 2.53 4.36 -14.50
CA LYS A 31 3.52 5.20 -13.81
C LYS A 31 4.28 4.40 -12.75
N LYS A 32 3.56 3.70 -11.87
CA LYS A 32 4.12 2.87 -10.80
C LYS A 32 5.02 1.75 -11.34
N ASN A 33 4.58 1.03 -12.38
CA ASN A 33 5.38 -0.01 -13.04
C ASN A 33 6.68 0.54 -13.64
N SER A 34 6.66 1.78 -14.15
CA SER A 34 7.87 2.43 -14.65
C SER A 34 8.87 2.71 -13.52
N VAL A 35 8.38 3.18 -12.36
CA VAL A 35 9.20 3.40 -11.16
C VAL A 35 9.73 2.08 -10.60
N ILE A 36 8.90 1.05 -10.50
CA ILE A 36 9.29 -0.30 -10.07
C ILE A 36 10.43 -0.84 -10.93
N LYS A 37 10.29 -0.74 -12.27
CA LYS A 37 11.33 -1.19 -13.20
C LYS A 37 12.64 -0.42 -13.00
N TYR A 38 12.56 0.90 -12.82
CA TYR A 38 13.74 1.72 -12.55
C TYR A 38 14.43 1.31 -11.24
N LEU A 39 13.67 1.19 -10.14
CA LEU A 39 14.20 0.82 -8.83
C LEU A 39 14.82 -0.58 -8.83
N LYS A 40 14.22 -1.55 -9.53
CA LYS A 40 14.80 -2.89 -9.68
C LYS A 40 16.17 -2.84 -10.37
N ASN A 41 16.29 -2.11 -11.48
CA ASN A 41 17.57 -1.95 -12.17
C ASN A 41 18.62 -1.23 -11.30
N ASP A 42 18.23 -0.13 -10.66
CA ASP A 42 19.10 0.63 -9.74
C ASP A 42 19.61 -0.25 -8.59
N MET A 43 18.72 -1.02 -7.96
CA MET A 43 19.09 -1.98 -6.91
C MET A 43 20.01 -3.08 -7.43
N ALA A 44 19.74 -3.65 -8.61
CA ALA A 44 20.60 -4.66 -9.21
C ALA A 44 22.02 -4.13 -9.48
N ASP A 45 22.14 -2.91 -9.98
CA ASP A 45 23.44 -2.26 -10.22
C ASP A 45 24.17 -1.95 -8.91
N LEU A 46 23.46 -1.51 -7.88
CA LEU A 46 24.02 -1.31 -6.54
C LEU A 46 24.52 -2.62 -5.93
N ILE A 47 23.79 -3.72 -6.08
CA ILE A 47 24.22 -5.05 -5.60
C ILE A 47 25.49 -5.48 -6.35
N ARG A 48 25.53 -5.33 -7.68
CA ARG A 48 26.68 -5.72 -8.52
C ARG A 48 27.95 -4.92 -8.21
N THR A 49 27.80 -3.67 -7.77
CA THR A 49 28.91 -2.77 -7.46
C THR A 49 29.28 -2.73 -5.97
N ASP A 50 28.90 -3.75 -5.19
CA ASP A 50 29.17 -3.90 -3.74
C ASP A 50 28.59 -2.77 -2.85
N HIS A 51 27.50 -2.15 -3.29
CA HIS A 51 26.75 -1.12 -2.57
C HIS A 51 25.44 -1.66 -1.96
N ALA A 52 25.47 -2.89 -1.42
CA ALA A 52 24.28 -3.59 -0.92
C ALA A 52 23.48 -2.80 0.13
N TYR A 53 24.13 -2.02 1.00
CA TYR A 53 23.41 -1.18 1.97
C TYR A 53 22.57 -0.07 1.29
N LYS A 54 23.08 0.53 0.20
CA LYS A 54 22.29 1.51 -0.56
C LYS A 54 21.10 0.85 -1.24
N ALA A 55 21.30 -0.36 -1.80
CA ALA A 55 20.20 -1.15 -2.36
C ALA A 55 19.15 -1.48 -1.29
N PHE A 56 19.58 -1.85 -0.08
CA PHE A 56 18.69 -2.09 1.07
C PHE A 56 17.84 -0.87 1.42
N CYS A 57 18.43 0.34 1.44
CA CYS A 57 17.67 1.57 1.64
C CYS A 57 16.64 1.82 0.52
N ARG A 58 16.89 1.36 -0.71
CA ARG A 58 15.94 1.48 -1.84
C ARG A 58 14.84 0.43 -1.84
N ALA A 59 15.06 -0.71 -1.18
CA ALA A 59 14.08 -1.79 -1.07
C ALA A 59 12.74 -1.33 -0.46
N GLU A 60 12.79 -0.41 0.52
CA GLU A 60 11.59 0.15 1.14
C GLU A 60 10.71 0.89 0.13
N GLY A 61 11.33 1.75 -0.69
CA GLY A 61 10.63 2.47 -1.75
C GLY A 61 10.03 1.51 -2.79
N LEU A 62 10.79 0.48 -3.20
CA LEU A 62 10.28 -0.51 -4.15
C LEU A 62 9.09 -1.30 -3.60
N LEU A 63 9.13 -1.75 -2.36
CA LEU A 63 8.00 -2.41 -1.69
C LEU A 63 6.78 -1.50 -1.60
N ALA A 64 6.98 -0.22 -1.27
CA ALA A 64 5.89 0.75 -1.23
C ALA A 64 5.23 0.91 -2.61
N GLU A 65 6.02 1.01 -3.68
CA GLU A 65 5.48 1.11 -5.04
C GLU A 65 4.75 -0.17 -5.49
N GLN A 66 5.25 -1.35 -5.13
CA GLN A 66 4.58 -2.63 -5.38
C GLN A 66 3.25 -2.72 -4.62
N ASN A 67 3.21 -2.34 -3.34
CA ASN A 67 1.98 -2.31 -2.56
C ASN A 67 0.92 -1.38 -3.18
N MET A 68 1.33 -0.25 -3.74
CA MET A 68 0.41 0.66 -4.45
C MET A 68 -0.29 -0.01 -5.63
N ILE A 69 0.39 -0.89 -6.38
CA ILE A 69 -0.25 -1.67 -7.44
C ILE A 69 -1.33 -2.59 -6.88
N ILE A 70 -1.08 -3.24 -5.73
CA ILE A 70 -2.05 -4.13 -5.08
C ILE A 70 -3.32 -3.33 -4.71
N TYR A 71 -3.17 -2.13 -4.14
CA TYR A 71 -4.29 -1.24 -3.86
C TYR A 71 -5.10 -0.88 -5.10
N TYR A 72 -4.42 -0.49 -6.18
CA TYR A 72 -5.09 -0.12 -7.43
C TYR A 72 -5.81 -1.30 -8.08
N ASN A 73 -5.24 -2.51 -8.03
CA ASN A 73 -5.90 -3.71 -8.51
C ASN A 73 -7.18 -4.01 -7.71
N PHE A 74 -7.13 -3.82 -6.39
CA PHE A 74 -8.32 -4.01 -5.55
C PHE A 74 -9.42 -3.02 -5.91
N ILE A 75 -9.10 -1.72 -6.03
CA ILE A 75 -10.08 -0.69 -6.45
C ILE A 75 -10.67 -1.00 -7.83
N GLU A 76 -9.85 -1.52 -8.76
CA GLU A 76 -10.32 -1.94 -10.07
C GLU A 76 -11.35 -3.08 -9.98
N GLN A 77 -11.07 -4.12 -9.18
CA GLN A 77 -12.01 -5.24 -8.97
C GLN A 77 -13.35 -4.75 -8.40
N LEU A 78 -13.31 -3.80 -7.46
CA LEU A 78 -14.52 -3.17 -6.94
C LEU A 78 -15.28 -2.43 -8.05
N CYS A 79 -14.57 -1.67 -8.89
CA CYS A 79 -15.15 -0.98 -10.04
C CYS A 79 -15.73 -1.94 -11.08
N ASP A 80 -15.11 -3.10 -11.29
CA ASP A 80 -15.61 -4.18 -12.14
C ASP A 80 -16.94 -4.71 -11.63
N CYS A 81 -17.02 -5.03 -10.33
CA CYS A 81 -18.24 -5.47 -9.66
C CYS A 81 -19.39 -4.46 -9.86
N ILE A 82 -19.14 -3.16 -9.63
CA ILE A 82 -20.16 -2.11 -9.85
C ILE A 82 -20.57 -2.05 -11.32
N SER A 83 -19.61 -2.06 -12.25
CA SER A 83 -19.91 -1.94 -13.67
C SER A 83 -20.70 -3.14 -14.22
N GLY A 84 -20.42 -4.35 -13.74
CA GLY A 84 -21.13 -5.56 -14.11
C GLY A 84 -22.58 -5.58 -13.62
N ASN A 85 -22.83 -5.01 -12.44
CA ASN A 85 -24.15 -5.00 -11.80
C ASN A 85 -24.93 -3.70 -11.96
N LEU A 86 -24.41 -2.73 -12.72
CA LEU A 86 -24.98 -1.38 -12.77
C LEU A 86 -26.44 -1.32 -13.22
N SER A 87 -26.85 -2.23 -14.12
CA SER A 87 -28.26 -2.34 -14.54
C SER A 87 -29.17 -2.79 -13.39
N LEU A 88 -28.72 -3.74 -12.57
CA LEU A 88 -29.45 -4.23 -11.40
C LEU A 88 -29.55 -3.13 -10.33
N MET A 89 -28.41 -2.52 -10.01
CA MET A 89 -28.31 -1.38 -9.09
C MET A 89 -29.24 -0.22 -9.48
N ASN A 90 -29.41 0.03 -10.79
CA ASN A 90 -30.29 1.08 -11.28
C ASN A 90 -31.78 0.79 -11.06
N LYS A 91 -32.20 -0.48 -11.15
CA LYS A 91 -33.60 -0.90 -11.00
C LYS A 91 -34.04 -0.99 -9.54
N GLN A 92 -33.12 -1.29 -8.63
CA GLN A 92 -33.42 -1.47 -7.20
C GLN A 92 -33.19 -0.17 -6.41
N LYS A 93 -34.08 0.09 -5.45
CA LYS A 93 -33.93 1.20 -4.50
C LYS A 93 -32.83 0.90 -3.47
N GLU A 94 -32.79 -0.35 -2.99
CA GLU A 94 -31.76 -0.85 -2.09
C GLU A 94 -30.52 -1.29 -2.86
N CYS A 95 -29.38 -1.39 -2.16
CA CYS A 95 -28.14 -1.89 -2.77
C CYS A 95 -28.24 -3.42 -2.93
N PRO A 96 -28.05 -3.95 -4.15
CA PRO A 96 -28.00 -5.41 -4.37
C PRO A 96 -26.96 -6.06 -3.47
N GLU A 97 -27.25 -7.26 -2.94
CA GLU A 97 -26.36 -7.98 -2.02
C GLU A 97 -24.95 -8.16 -2.61
N GLU A 98 -24.88 -8.49 -3.91
CA GLU A 98 -23.62 -8.72 -4.63
C GLU A 98 -22.77 -7.45 -4.74
N CYS A 99 -23.39 -6.27 -4.58
CA CYS A 99 -22.74 -4.97 -4.71
C CYS A 99 -22.44 -4.32 -3.37
N LYS A 100 -23.04 -4.77 -2.26
CA LYS A 100 -22.94 -4.08 -0.96
C LYS A 100 -21.50 -3.92 -0.53
N GLU A 101 -20.72 -4.99 -0.59
CA GLU A 101 -19.31 -4.95 -0.22
C GLU A 101 -18.52 -3.98 -1.10
N ALA A 102 -18.74 -4.01 -2.42
CA ALA A 102 -18.02 -3.14 -3.35
C ALA A 102 -18.38 -1.66 -3.17
N VAL A 103 -19.66 -1.35 -2.95
CA VAL A 103 -20.14 0.00 -2.65
C VAL A 103 -19.48 0.53 -1.38
N GLN A 104 -19.54 -0.23 -0.30
CA GLN A 104 -18.99 0.20 0.99
C GLN A 104 -17.47 0.32 0.95
N SER A 105 -16.79 -0.58 0.24
CA SER A 105 -15.33 -0.54 0.05
C SER A 105 -14.88 0.65 -0.82
N LEU A 106 -15.62 1.03 -1.85
CA LEU A 106 -15.34 2.23 -2.65
C LEU A 106 -15.59 3.52 -1.87
N ILE A 107 -16.64 3.56 -1.04
CA ILE A 107 -16.88 4.67 -0.10
C ILE A 107 -15.70 4.81 0.87
N TYR A 108 -15.23 3.69 1.41
CA TYR A 108 -14.07 3.63 2.31
C TYR A 108 -12.77 4.09 1.62
N ALA A 109 -12.56 3.67 0.37
CA ALA A 109 -11.42 4.08 -0.45
C ALA A 109 -11.41 5.59 -0.75
N ALA A 110 -12.57 6.18 -1.05
CA ALA A 110 -12.70 7.60 -1.39
C ALA A 110 -12.17 8.56 -0.31
N ALA A 111 -12.16 8.13 0.95
CA ALA A 111 -11.59 8.90 2.06
C ALA A 111 -10.06 8.80 2.17
N ARG A 112 -9.45 7.76 1.59
CA ARG A 112 -8.03 7.41 1.78
C ARG A 112 -7.17 7.69 0.56
N PHE A 113 -7.74 7.63 -0.64
CA PHE A 113 -7.00 7.87 -1.87
C PHE A 113 -7.34 9.22 -2.49
N SER A 114 -6.50 10.22 -2.21
CA SER A 114 -6.64 11.57 -2.79
C SER A 114 -6.39 11.62 -4.30
N GLU A 115 -5.70 10.61 -4.85
CA GLU A 115 -5.40 10.48 -6.28
C GLU A 115 -6.65 10.22 -7.16
N PHE A 116 -7.80 9.89 -6.54
CA PHE A 116 -9.05 9.60 -7.25
C PHE A 116 -10.16 10.57 -6.82
N PRO A 117 -10.29 11.74 -7.46
CA PRO A 117 -11.43 12.61 -7.22
C PRO A 117 -12.78 11.94 -7.54
N GLU A 118 -12.82 11.04 -8.53
CA GLU A 118 -14.04 10.33 -8.97
C GLU A 118 -14.55 9.34 -7.95
N LEU A 119 -13.68 8.81 -7.08
CA LEU A 119 -14.14 7.99 -5.96
C LEU A 119 -14.97 8.85 -4.99
N ARG A 120 -14.70 10.16 -4.87
CA ARG A 120 -15.49 11.08 -4.05
C ARG A 120 -16.87 11.32 -4.66
N ASP A 121 -16.94 11.40 -5.98
CA ASP A 121 -18.21 11.51 -6.71
C ASP A 121 -19.02 10.22 -6.53
N LEU A 122 -18.39 9.06 -6.71
CA LEU A 122 -19.04 7.75 -6.48
C LEU A 122 -19.53 7.61 -5.04
N ARG A 123 -18.73 8.01 -4.06
CA ARG A 123 -19.13 8.03 -2.66
C ARG A 123 -20.40 8.85 -2.46
N SER A 124 -20.46 10.06 -3.03
CA SER A 124 -21.62 10.94 -2.92
C SER A 124 -22.86 10.30 -3.55
N GLU A 125 -22.72 9.72 -4.75
CA GLU A 125 -23.83 9.04 -5.43
C GLU A 125 -24.32 7.80 -4.65
N PHE A 126 -23.42 7.01 -4.07
CA PHE A 126 -23.78 5.86 -3.26
C PHE A 126 -24.45 6.25 -1.93
N ILE A 127 -23.95 7.28 -1.25
CA ILE A 127 -24.56 7.75 0.00
C ILE A 127 -25.95 8.33 -0.26
N ASN A 128 -26.09 9.13 -1.31
CA ASN A 128 -27.38 9.71 -1.69
C ASN A 128 -28.41 8.63 -2.04
N ARG A 129 -27.98 7.50 -2.63
CA ARG A 129 -28.88 6.43 -3.05
C ARG A 129 -29.18 5.41 -1.96
N TYR A 130 -28.14 4.94 -1.27
CA TYR A 130 -28.21 3.77 -0.37
C TYR A 130 -28.06 4.13 1.11
N GLY A 131 -27.85 5.40 1.42
CA GLY A 131 -27.70 5.89 2.79
C GLY A 131 -26.26 5.90 3.29
N PRO A 132 -26.06 6.15 4.59
CA PRO A 132 -24.74 6.40 5.15
C PRO A 132 -23.80 5.18 5.05
N PRO A 133 -22.47 5.40 5.14
CA PRO A 133 -21.50 4.30 5.13
C PRO A 133 -21.75 3.31 6.27
N LEU A 134 -21.58 2.03 5.97
CA LEU A 134 -21.69 0.91 6.90
C LEU A 134 -20.34 0.19 6.96
N GLU A 135 -19.47 0.60 7.89
CA GLU A 135 -18.10 0.07 7.99
C GLU A 135 -18.04 -1.45 8.17
N ALA A 136 -19.05 -2.04 8.81
CA ALA A 136 -19.17 -3.48 9.01
C ALA A 136 -19.28 -4.30 7.70
N LEU A 137 -19.64 -3.65 6.59
CA LEU A 137 -19.81 -4.27 5.27
C LEU A 137 -18.64 -3.97 4.33
N VAL A 138 -17.60 -3.28 4.80
CA VAL A 138 -16.37 -3.07 4.02
C VAL A 138 -15.62 -4.39 3.92
N ASN A 139 -15.03 -4.66 2.76
CA ASN A 139 -14.19 -5.83 2.57
C ASN A 139 -13.03 -5.80 3.59
N LYS A 140 -12.94 -6.84 4.43
CA LYS A 140 -11.96 -6.90 5.53
C LYS A 140 -10.53 -6.99 5.01
N GLU A 141 -10.30 -7.74 3.93
CA GLU A 141 -8.98 -7.85 3.30
C GLU A 141 -8.51 -6.49 2.80
N PHE A 142 -9.41 -5.68 2.23
CA PHE A 142 -9.10 -4.33 1.79
C PHE A 142 -8.72 -3.41 2.96
N VAL A 143 -9.46 -3.48 4.06
CA VAL A 143 -9.15 -2.71 5.27
C VAL A 143 -7.80 -3.13 5.85
N ASP A 144 -7.54 -4.42 5.94
CA ASP A 144 -6.30 -4.95 6.47
C ASP A 144 -5.10 -4.59 5.59
N MET A 145 -5.28 -4.64 4.28
CA MET A 145 -4.26 -4.21 3.32
C MET A 145 -3.92 -2.72 3.49
N LEU A 146 -4.89 -1.87 3.83
CA LEU A 146 -4.72 -0.42 4.01
C LEU A 146 -4.17 0.00 5.37
N LYS A 147 -4.07 -0.93 6.33
CA LYS A 147 -3.41 -0.64 7.60
C LYS A 147 -1.93 -0.33 7.34
N PRO A 148 -1.33 0.64 8.04
CA PRO A 148 0.11 0.87 7.96
C PRO A 148 0.85 -0.43 8.27
N LYS A 149 1.49 -1.00 7.25
CA LYS A 149 2.35 -2.18 7.42
C LYS A 149 3.78 -1.69 7.53
N SER A 150 4.41 -1.96 8.67
CA SER A 150 5.84 -1.70 8.81
C SER A 150 6.59 -2.60 7.84
N ILE A 151 7.36 -1.99 6.94
CA ILE A 151 8.28 -2.72 6.09
C ILE A 151 9.44 -3.17 6.97
N THR A 152 9.51 -4.47 7.24
CA THR A 152 10.55 -5.04 8.11
C THR A 152 11.89 -5.16 7.38
N GLU A 153 12.96 -5.34 8.13
CA GLU A 153 14.29 -5.56 7.54
C GLU A 153 14.35 -6.89 6.79
N GLU A 154 13.67 -7.92 7.29
CA GLU A 154 13.56 -9.23 6.64
C GLU A 154 12.86 -9.13 5.29
N MET A 155 11.78 -8.34 5.19
CA MET A 155 11.09 -8.11 3.91
C MET A 155 12.01 -7.44 2.89
N LYS A 156 12.82 -6.47 3.34
CA LYS A 156 13.79 -5.77 2.49
C LYS A 156 14.91 -6.71 2.03
N LEU A 157 15.45 -7.54 2.93
CA LEU A 157 16.46 -8.55 2.60
C LEU A 157 15.93 -9.58 1.61
N GLN A 158 14.71 -10.09 1.84
CA GLN A 158 14.07 -11.03 0.91
C GLN A 158 13.93 -10.42 -0.49
N LEU A 159 13.45 -9.18 -0.58
CA LEU A 159 13.34 -8.48 -1.86
C LEU A 159 14.71 -8.32 -2.54
N MET A 160 15.77 -8.04 -1.79
CA MET A 160 17.12 -7.97 -2.37
C MET A 160 17.58 -9.32 -2.94
N HIS A 161 17.27 -10.43 -2.28
CA HIS A 161 17.53 -11.77 -2.82
C HIS A 161 16.73 -12.02 -4.09
N ASP A 162 15.45 -11.64 -4.11
CA ASP A 162 14.60 -11.81 -5.30
C ASP A 162 15.14 -11.01 -6.49
N ILE A 163 15.63 -9.79 -6.28
CA ILE A 163 16.28 -8.97 -7.32
C ILE A 163 17.61 -9.59 -7.77
N ALA A 164 18.45 -10.04 -6.83
CA ALA A 164 19.70 -10.70 -7.19
C ALA A 164 19.43 -11.94 -8.07
N LEU A 165 18.41 -12.73 -7.73
CA LEU A 165 17.97 -13.87 -8.53
C LEU A 165 17.44 -13.46 -9.91
N GLU A 166 16.51 -12.49 -9.97
CA GLU A 166 15.92 -11.97 -11.22
C GLU A 166 16.98 -11.49 -12.21
N PHE A 167 18.05 -10.87 -11.70
CA PHE A 167 19.15 -10.32 -12.51
C PHE A 167 20.37 -11.25 -12.62
N SER A 168 20.27 -12.49 -12.13
CA SER A 168 21.37 -13.49 -12.16
C SER A 168 22.67 -12.98 -11.52
N ILE A 169 22.56 -12.31 -10.38
CA ILE A 169 23.68 -11.79 -9.59
C ILE A 169 23.96 -12.76 -8.44
N GLU A 170 25.18 -13.29 -8.36
CA GLU A 170 25.64 -14.02 -7.19
C GLU A 170 25.88 -13.05 -6.04
N TRP A 171 24.90 -12.95 -5.12
CA TRP A 171 24.96 -12.05 -3.98
C TRP A 171 24.96 -12.81 -2.65
N ASN A 172 25.85 -12.39 -1.75
CA ASN A 172 25.96 -12.90 -0.39
C ASN A 172 25.54 -11.83 0.61
N SER A 173 24.44 -12.07 1.33
CA SER A 173 23.85 -11.13 2.29
C SER A 173 24.59 -11.03 3.62
N LYS A 174 25.51 -11.96 3.95
CA LYS A 174 26.17 -12.04 5.27
C LYS A 174 26.82 -10.74 5.71
N SER A 175 27.50 -10.04 4.79
CA SER A 175 28.18 -8.77 5.10
C SER A 175 27.20 -7.64 5.43
N LEU A 176 26.01 -7.65 4.81
CA LEU A 176 24.94 -6.69 5.06
C LEU A 176 24.21 -7.03 6.36
N GLU A 177 23.82 -8.29 6.56
CA GLU A 177 23.15 -8.75 7.79
C GLU A 177 24.00 -8.46 9.03
N GLN A 178 25.30 -8.69 8.97
CA GLN A 178 26.22 -8.32 10.05
C GLN A 178 26.22 -6.81 10.34
N LYS A 179 25.99 -5.95 9.35
CA LYS A 179 25.90 -4.50 9.55
C LYS A 179 24.55 -4.09 10.14
N LEU A 180 23.47 -4.79 9.80
CA LEU A 180 22.11 -4.50 10.26
C LEU A 180 21.87 -5.01 11.68
N PHE A 181 22.32 -6.22 11.99
CA PHE A 181 21.96 -6.92 13.23
C PHE A 181 23.08 -6.98 14.29
N LYS A 182 24.21 -6.28 14.09
CA LYS A 182 25.21 -6.17 15.15
C LYS A 182 24.65 -5.31 16.29
N PRO A 183 24.68 -5.80 17.56
CA PRO A 183 24.35 -4.95 18.68
C PRO A 183 25.31 -3.75 18.72
N PRO A 184 24.84 -2.56 19.13
CA PRO A 184 25.73 -1.42 19.30
C PRO A 184 26.90 -1.83 20.20
N PRO A 185 28.13 -1.36 19.92
CA PRO A 185 29.27 -1.65 20.78
C PRO A 185 28.89 -1.25 22.22
N PRO A 186 29.26 -2.04 23.24
CA PRO A 186 29.05 -1.64 24.62
C PRO A 186 29.61 -0.23 24.77
N GLN A 187 28.75 0.74 25.10
CA GLN A 187 29.23 2.05 25.50
C GLN A 187 30.15 1.79 26.70
N GLN A 188 31.46 1.93 26.52
CA GLN A 188 32.37 2.08 27.63
C GLN A 188 31.97 3.38 28.31
N ALA A 189 31.03 3.31 29.24
CA ALA A 189 30.70 4.42 30.12
C ALA A 189 32.02 4.80 30.79
N SER A 190 32.57 5.94 30.38
CA SER A 190 33.76 6.46 31.02
C SER A 190 33.36 6.81 32.45
N PHE A 191 34.22 6.52 33.44
CA PHE A 191 33.96 6.87 34.84
C PHE A 191 33.72 8.38 35.06
N LEU A 192 33.99 9.21 34.04
CA LEU A 192 33.78 10.64 34.02
C LEU A 192 32.37 11.07 33.60
N ASP A 193 31.56 10.16 33.05
CA ASP A 193 30.17 10.44 32.65
C ASP A 193 29.15 10.32 33.81
N TYR A 194 29.60 9.88 35.00
CA TYR A 194 28.76 9.82 36.19
C TYR A 194 28.94 11.03 37.11
N PRO A 195 27.84 11.64 37.62
CA PRO A 195 27.93 12.72 38.60
C PRO A 195 28.76 12.30 39.80
N SER A 196 29.66 13.17 40.27
CA SER A 196 30.67 12.88 41.31
C SER A 196 30.11 12.30 42.62
N TYR A 197 28.81 12.52 42.89
CA TYR A 197 28.10 11.97 44.04
C TYR A 197 27.96 10.43 44.03
N TYR A 198 28.06 9.77 42.87
CA TYR A 198 27.99 8.29 42.76
C TYR A 198 29.34 7.58 42.90
N MET A 199 30.45 8.33 42.84
CA MET A 199 31.81 7.77 42.92
C MET A 199 32.13 7.02 44.23
N PRO A 200 31.62 7.42 45.42
CA PRO A 200 31.89 6.68 46.66
C PRO A 200 31.19 5.32 46.73
N ILE A 201 30.10 5.13 45.97
CA ILE A 201 29.31 3.90 45.96
C ILE A 201 30.00 2.88 45.04
N LEU A 202 30.42 3.31 43.85
CA LEU A 202 31.12 2.45 42.88
C LEU A 202 32.49 1.99 43.37
N LYS A 203 33.23 2.82 44.13
CA LYS A 203 34.51 2.41 44.73
C LYS A 203 34.37 1.33 45.80
N ARG A 204 33.20 1.25 46.46
CA ARG A 204 32.97 0.32 47.58
C ARG A 204 32.54 -1.07 47.11
N GLU A 205 32.17 -1.22 45.85
CA GLU A 205 31.80 -2.50 45.21
C GLU A 205 32.98 -3.16 44.47
N MET A 206 34.13 -2.49 44.37
CA MET A 206 35.32 -2.96 43.65
C MET A 206 36.51 -3.33 44.56
N ASP A 207 36.35 -3.24 45.87
CA ASP A 207 37.26 -3.76 46.91
C ASP A 207 36.61 -4.95 47.64
#